data_AF-A0AAW6UKZ9-F1
#
_entry.id   AF-A0AAW6UKZ9-F1
#
_cell.length_a   1.000
_cell.length_b   1.000
_cell.length_c   1.000
_cell.angle_alpha   90.00
_cell.angle_beta   90.00
_cell.angle_gamma   90.00
#
_symmetry.space_group_name_H-M   'P 1'
#
loop_
_entity.id
_entity.type
_entity.pdbx_description
1 polymer ?
#
loop_
_entity_poly.entity_id
_entity_poly.type
_entity_poly.pdbx_seq_one_letter_code
_entity_poly.pdbx_strand_id
1 'polypeptide(L)'
;MNKLFFIVSVLLVSSCASVPTIQSASKSKSPFENAVFGGTTVILDRPIKNSEESYRIFRKAAPGFVSLQTVRENAEQASIGFCERKNKTMHGLTETAAKPPYILGNFPRIELVFECIEKAENGNNNLIVDKYEKLKALKKLLDDDVLTKQEFEKEKTKILAEN
;
A
#
# COMPACT_ATOMS: atom_id res chain seq x y z
N MET A 1 17.20 -42.31 47.79
CA MET A 1 17.45 -42.54 46.36
C MET A 1 16.37 -41.84 45.54
N ASN A 2 16.81 -41.22 44.44
CA ASN A 2 16.06 -40.69 43.30
C ASN A 2 15.29 -39.37 43.47
N LYS A 3 15.99 -38.26 43.19
CA LYS A 3 15.36 -37.01 42.70
C LYS A 3 15.42 -37.03 41.17
N LEU A 4 14.28 -37.23 40.52
CA LEU A 4 14.13 -37.14 39.07
C LEU A 4 13.83 -35.68 38.71
N PHE A 5 14.85 -34.92 38.28
CA PHE A 5 14.66 -33.58 37.74
C PHE A 5 14.29 -33.68 36.25
N PHE A 6 13.03 -33.42 35.92
CA PHE A 6 12.60 -33.18 34.54
C PHE A 6 13.03 -31.77 34.13
N ILE A 7 14.06 -31.66 33.29
CA ILE A 7 14.45 -30.41 32.63
C ILE A 7 13.57 -30.30 31.37
N VAL A 8 12.55 -29.46 31.43
CA VAL A 8 11.75 -29.07 30.26
C VAL A 8 12.55 -28.03 29.48
N SER A 9 13.19 -28.47 28.40
CA SER A 9 13.91 -27.60 27.48
C SER A 9 12.91 -26.90 26.56
N VAL A 10 12.62 -25.63 26.84
CA VAL A 10 11.77 -24.78 25.99
C VAL A 10 12.55 -24.42 24.73
N LEU A 11 12.27 -25.10 23.62
CA LEU A 11 12.77 -24.78 22.29
C LEU A 11 11.97 -23.58 21.73
N LEU A 12 12.53 -22.37 21.88
CA LEU A 12 12.06 -21.18 21.18
C LEU A 12 12.45 -21.29 19.69
N VAL A 13 11.56 -21.84 18.87
CA VAL A 13 11.68 -21.79 17.40
C VAL A 13 11.27 -20.41 16.91
N SER A 14 12.24 -19.52 16.72
CA SER A 14 12.06 -18.27 15.97
C SER A 14 12.03 -18.58 14.46
N SER A 15 10.84 -18.70 13.88
CA SER A 15 10.66 -18.79 12.43
C SER A 15 10.88 -17.40 11.81
N CYS A 16 12.05 -17.18 11.22
CA CYS A 16 12.27 -16.03 10.34
C CYS A 16 11.53 -16.29 9.02
N ALA A 17 10.25 -15.90 8.95
CA ALA A 17 9.55 -15.80 7.67
C ALA A 17 10.28 -14.75 6.81
N SER A 18 11.14 -15.21 5.89
CA SER A 18 11.93 -14.34 5.02
C SER A 18 11.03 -13.75 3.93
N VAL A 19 10.28 -12.73 4.32
CA VAL A 19 9.66 -11.80 3.37
C VAL A 19 10.79 -11.30 2.45
N PRO A 20 10.71 -11.48 1.10
CA PRO A 20 11.83 -11.11 0.25
C PRO A 20 12.11 -9.62 0.41
N THR A 21 13.37 -9.32 0.70
CA THR A 21 13.80 -8.01 1.18
C THR A 21 13.55 -6.96 0.12
N ILE A 22 12.91 -5.85 0.51
CA ILE A 22 12.87 -4.64 -0.30
C ILE A 22 14.31 -4.11 -0.38
N GLN A 23 14.75 -3.79 -1.60
CA GLN A 23 16.11 -3.33 -1.87
C GLN A 23 16.10 -1.95 -2.51
N SER A 24 17.22 -1.25 -2.47
CA SER A 24 17.40 -0.07 -3.33
C SER A 24 17.31 -0.51 -4.81
N ALA A 25 16.56 0.24 -5.61
CA ALA A 25 16.41 -0.04 -7.04
C ALA A 25 17.70 0.23 -7.82
N SER A 26 18.55 1.16 -7.36
CA SER A 26 19.84 1.47 -7.99
C SER A 26 20.90 0.39 -7.70
N LYS A 27 20.77 -0.31 -6.56
CA LYS A 27 21.68 -1.36 -6.10
C LYS A 27 21.16 -2.78 -6.38
N SER A 28 20.05 -2.91 -7.10
CA SER A 28 19.44 -4.20 -7.41
C SER A 28 19.11 -4.31 -8.90
N LYS A 29 19.18 -5.53 -9.42
CA LYS A 29 18.80 -5.86 -10.80
C LYS A 29 17.40 -6.45 -10.85
N SER A 30 16.71 -6.24 -11.97
CA SER A 30 15.39 -6.85 -12.15
C SER A 30 15.52 -8.36 -12.30
N PRO A 31 14.74 -9.18 -11.57
CA PRO A 31 14.69 -10.61 -11.84
C PRO A 31 14.04 -10.97 -13.18
N PHE A 32 13.46 -9.99 -13.89
CA PHE A 32 13.01 -10.15 -15.28
C PHE A 32 14.12 -9.86 -16.30
N GLU A 33 15.23 -9.24 -15.89
CA GLU A 33 16.38 -8.98 -16.74
C GLU A 33 17.00 -10.31 -17.18
N ASN A 34 17.04 -10.56 -18.49
CA ASN A 34 17.56 -11.80 -19.09
C ASN A 34 16.87 -13.09 -18.62
N ALA A 35 15.64 -13.00 -18.08
CA ALA A 35 14.88 -14.17 -17.68
C ALA A 35 14.39 -14.95 -18.91
N VAL A 36 14.44 -16.29 -18.83
CA VAL A 36 13.87 -17.19 -19.86
C VAL A 36 12.41 -16.85 -20.16
N PHE A 37 11.66 -16.50 -19.11
CA PHE A 37 10.31 -15.98 -19.20
C PHE A 37 10.32 -14.49 -18.85
N GLY A 38 10.09 -13.64 -19.86
CA GLY A 38 10.04 -12.19 -19.67
C GLY A 38 8.76 -11.69 -18.97
N GLY A 39 8.70 -10.38 -18.77
CA GLY A 39 7.53 -9.67 -18.23
C GLY A 39 7.00 -8.59 -19.18
N THR A 40 5.87 -7.99 -18.82
CA THR A 40 5.40 -6.70 -19.34
C THR A 40 5.65 -5.66 -18.27
N THR A 41 6.35 -4.58 -18.62
CA THR A 41 6.48 -3.41 -17.75
C THR A 41 5.44 -2.37 -18.10
N VAL A 42 4.75 -1.87 -17.08
CA VAL A 42 3.88 -0.69 -17.16
C VAL A 42 4.46 0.42 -16.31
N ILE A 43 4.38 1.64 -16.82
CA ILE A 43 4.74 2.85 -16.08
C ILE A 43 3.49 3.29 -15.32
N LEU A 44 3.59 3.35 -14.00
CA LEU A 44 2.49 3.77 -13.13
C LEU A 44 2.51 5.29 -12.96
N ASP A 45 3.69 5.85 -12.68
CA ASP A 45 3.91 7.29 -12.58
C ASP A 45 5.40 7.65 -12.76
N ARG A 46 5.72 8.94 -12.72
CA ARG A 46 7.08 9.50 -12.80
C ARG A 46 7.60 9.82 -11.40
N PRO A 47 8.91 9.67 -11.14
CA PRO A 47 9.51 10.05 -9.87
C PRO A 47 9.22 11.50 -9.50
N ILE A 48 8.89 11.77 -8.23
CA ILE A 48 8.72 13.14 -7.74
C ILE A 48 10.09 13.82 -7.66
N LYS A 49 10.17 15.11 -8.04
CA LYS A 49 11.42 15.88 -7.91
C LYS A 49 11.88 15.89 -6.45
N ASN A 50 13.16 15.61 -6.23
CA ASN A 50 13.78 15.50 -4.90
C ASN A 50 13.25 14.34 -4.03
N SER A 51 12.57 13.34 -4.61
CA SER A 51 12.29 12.09 -3.89
C SER A 51 13.62 11.34 -3.62
N GLU A 52 13.62 10.53 -2.56
CA GLU A 52 14.75 9.66 -2.19
C GLU A 52 15.10 8.62 -3.28
N GLU A 53 16.10 7.78 -2.99
CA GLU A 53 16.38 6.54 -3.73
C GLU A 53 15.11 5.68 -3.88
N SER A 54 14.80 5.25 -5.10
CA SER A 54 13.70 4.31 -5.35
C SER A 54 14.04 2.91 -4.82
N TYR A 55 13.00 2.16 -4.48
CA TYR A 55 13.08 0.80 -3.96
C TYR A 55 12.50 -0.20 -4.96
N ARG A 56 12.98 -1.44 -4.87
CA ARG A 56 12.54 -2.57 -5.68
C ARG A 56 12.06 -3.69 -4.78
N ILE A 57 10.90 -4.25 -5.12
CA ILE A 57 10.37 -5.47 -4.52
C ILE A 57 10.06 -6.47 -5.63
N PHE A 58 10.35 -7.74 -5.37
CA PHE A 58 9.96 -8.84 -6.23
C PHE A 58 9.17 -9.87 -5.43
N ARG A 59 8.05 -10.31 -5.98
CA ARG A 59 7.19 -11.36 -5.43
C ARG A 59 6.88 -12.38 -6.51
N LYS A 60 6.94 -13.65 -6.13
CA LYS A 60 6.62 -14.78 -6.99
C LYS A 60 5.66 -15.68 -6.23
N ALA A 61 4.64 -16.17 -6.91
CA ALA A 61 3.74 -17.18 -6.38
C ALA A 61 4.52 -18.44 -5.96
N ALA A 62 4.11 -19.05 -4.86
CA ALA A 62 4.44 -20.43 -4.58
C ALA A 62 3.74 -21.36 -5.60
N PRO A 63 4.21 -22.62 -5.77
CA PRO A 63 3.48 -23.59 -6.57
C PRO A 63 2.04 -23.76 -6.09
N GLY A 64 1.07 -23.79 -7.03
CA GLY A 64 -0.35 -23.91 -6.74
C GLY A 64 -1.21 -22.85 -7.43
N PHE A 65 -2.48 -22.76 -7.05
CA PHE A 65 -3.47 -21.84 -7.62
C PHE A 65 -3.38 -20.43 -7.01
N VAL A 66 -2.23 -19.77 -7.15
CA VAL A 66 -2.06 -18.37 -6.76
C VAL A 66 -2.17 -17.51 -8.01
N SER A 67 -3.11 -16.56 -8.01
CA SER A 67 -3.31 -15.66 -9.15
C SER A 67 -2.20 -14.59 -9.21
N LEU A 68 -1.96 -14.02 -10.39
CA LEU A 68 -1.09 -12.86 -10.54
C LEU A 68 -1.57 -11.68 -9.67
N GLN A 69 -2.89 -11.50 -9.56
CA GLN A 69 -3.49 -10.43 -8.76
C GLN A 69 -3.15 -10.58 -7.27
N THR A 70 -3.20 -11.78 -6.73
CA THR A 70 -2.79 -12.05 -5.34
C THR A 70 -1.31 -11.74 -5.12
N VAL A 71 -0.45 -12.02 -6.12
CA VAL A 71 0.98 -11.68 -6.03
C VAL A 71 1.21 -10.17 -6.10
N ARG A 72 0.42 -9.45 -6.91
CA ARG A 72 0.42 -7.99 -7.01
C ARG A 72 0.04 -7.35 -5.69
N GLU A 73 -1.10 -7.74 -5.12
CA GLU A 73 -1.56 -7.24 -3.81
C GLU A 73 -0.51 -7.48 -2.72
N ASN A 74 0.14 -8.65 -2.70
CA ASN A 74 1.23 -8.91 -1.75
C ASN A 74 2.45 -7.99 -1.95
N ALA A 75 2.81 -7.65 -3.19
CA ALA A 75 3.90 -6.74 -3.49
C ALA A 75 3.55 -5.29 -3.10
N GLU A 76 2.32 -4.87 -3.37
CA GLU A 76 1.79 -3.56 -3.02
C GLU A 76 1.73 -3.37 -1.50
N GLN A 77 1.10 -4.31 -0.78
CA GLN A 77 0.98 -4.25 0.68
C GLN A 77 2.34 -4.23 1.38
N ALA A 78 3.30 -5.01 0.90
CA ALA A 78 4.66 -4.99 1.44
C ALA A 78 5.37 -3.64 1.19
N SER A 79 5.16 -3.03 0.02
CA SER A 79 5.71 -1.71 -0.34
C SER A 79 5.08 -0.59 0.49
N ILE A 80 3.75 -0.64 0.68
CA ILE A 80 2.99 0.27 1.55
C ILE A 80 3.53 0.19 2.98
N GLY A 81 3.56 -1.00 3.57
CA GLY A 81 4.05 -1.19 4.93
C GLY A 81 5.52 -0.78 5.09
N PHE A 82 6.33 -0.85 4.03
CA PHE A 82 7.70 -0.35 4.05
C PHE A 82 7.78 1.17 4.16
N CYS A 83 6.98 1.91 3.38
CA CYS A 83 6.95 3.37 3.46
C CYS A 83 6.27 3.86 4.74
N GLU A 84 5.24 3.15 5.23
CA GLU A 84 4.55 3.50 6.49
C GLU A 84 5.48 3.45 7.70
N ARG A 85 6.39 2.46 7.77
CA ARG A 85 7.44 2.41 8.82
C ARG A 85 8.40 3.60 8.79
N LYS A 86 8.45 4.34 7.68
CA LYS A 86 9.20 5.59 7.51
C LYS A 86 8.33 6.83 7.70
N ASN A 87 7.08 6.67 8.13
CA ASN A 87 6.05 7.71 8.19
C ASN A 87 5.73 8.37 6.83
N LYS A 88 5.95 7.64 5.72
CA LYS A 88 5.76 8.10 4.35
C LYS A 88 4.64 7.34 3.64
N THR A 89 4.23 7.80 2.46
CA THR A 89 3.29 7.09 1.58
C THR A 89 4.06 6.42 0.44
N MET A 90 3.61 5.24 0.02
CA MET A 90 4.15 4.55 -1.15
C MET A 90 3.67 5.23 -2.43
N HIS A 91 4.61 5.51 -3.33
CA HIS A 91 4.35 6.03 -4.67
C HIS A 91 4.95 5.07 -5.69
N GLY A 92 4.08 4.39 -6.45
CA GLY A 92 4.48 3.39 -7.44
C GLY A 92 5.00 4.03 -8.73
N LEU A 93 6.16 3.59 -9.20
CA LEU A 93 6.79 4.13 -10.42
C LEU A 93 6.59 3.18 -11.60
N THR A 94 6.91 1.90 -11.41
CA THR A 94 6.73 0.88 -12.46
C THR A 94 6.30 -0.46 -11.86
N GLU A 95 5.54 -1.21 -12.63
CA GLU A 95 5.25 -2.62 -12.37
C GLU A 95 5.74 -3.47 -13.54
N THR A 96 6.47 -4.54 -13.26
CA THR A 96 6.75 -5.59 -14.25
C THR A 96 6.07 -6.90 -13.85
N ALA A 97 5.21 -7.40 -14.72
CA ALA A 97 4.41 -8.60 -14.46
C ALA A 97 4.74 -9.75 -15.43
N ALA A 98 4.77 -10.98 -14.94
CA ALA A 98 4.94 -12.15 -15.81
C ALA A 98 3.77 -12.35 -16.78
N LYS A 99 4.11 -12.65 -18.04
CA LYS A 99 3.15 -12.93 -19.11
C LYS A 99 2.68 -14.39 -19.05
N PRO A 100 1.38 -14.68 -19.26
CA PRO A 100 0.91 -16.04 -19.51
C PRO A 100 1.49 -16.59 -20.83
N PRO A 101 1.53 -17.92 -21.03
CA PRO A 101 0.94 -18.97 -20.18
C PRO A 101 1.79 -19.32 -18.93
N TYR A 102 1.14 -19.60 -17.81
CA TYR A 102 1.79 -19.97 -16.55
C TYR A 102 2.05 -21.48 -16.46
N ILE A 103 2.97 -21.96 -17.30
CA ILE A 103 3.35 -23.38 -17.43
C ILE A 103 4.86 -23.53 -17.27
N LEU A 104 5.33 -24.76 -17.03
CA LEU A 104 6.76 -25.12 -17.04
C LEU A 104 7.64 -24.22 -16.16
N GLY A 105 7.15 -23.88 -14.97
CA GLY A 105 7.89 -23.02 -14.02
C GLY A 105 7.74 -21.50 -14.25
N ASN A 106 6.96 -21.07 -15.25
CA ASN A 106 6.54 -19.67 -15.38
C ASN A 106 5.45 -19.34 -14.36
N PHE A 107 5.81 -19.20 -13.09
CA PHE A 107 4.86 -18.82 -12.03
C PHE A 107 4.50 -17.33 -12.12
N PRO A 108 3.27 -16.95 -11.74
CA PRO A 108 2.90 -15.55 -11.56
C PRO A 108 3.90 -14.83 -10.65
N ARG A 109 4.40 -13.69 -11.13
CA ARG A 109 5.37 -12.87 -10.42
C ARG A 109 5.23 -11.41 -10.81
N ILE A 110 5.52 -10.56 -9.83
CA ILE A 110 5.41 -9.11 -9.89
C ILE A 110 6.71 -8.51 -9.35
N GLU A 111 7.21 -7.53 -10.08
CA GLU A 111 8.19 -6.58 -9.59
C GLU A 111 7.52 -5.20 -9.50
N LEU A 112 7.69 -4.52 -8.38
CA LEU A 112 7.36 -3.10 -8.27
C LEU A 112 8.63 -2.31 -8.02
N VAL A 113 8.76 -1.19 -8.72
CA VAL A 113 9.69 -0.11 -8.37
C VAL A 113 8.86 1.04 -7.87
N PHE A 114 9.19 1.54 -6.68
CA PHE A 114 8.41 2.56 -5.98
C PHE A 114 9.35 3.48 -5.19
N GLU A 115 8.83 4.61 -4.73
CA GLU A 115 9.51 5.51 -3.81
C GLU A 115 8.62 5.77 -2.59
N CYS A 116 9.25 6.21 -1.49
CA CYS A 116 8.52 6.66 -0.32
C CYS A 116 8.53 8.19 -0.30
N ILE A 117 7.36 8.77 -0.44
CA ILE A 117 7.17 10.23 -0.50
C ILE A 117 6.54 10.73 0.79
N GLU A 118 6.71 12.01 1.08
CA GLU A 118 6.00 12.62 2.19
C GLU A 118 4.50 12.37 2.02
N LYS A 119 3.84 12.06 3.15
CA LYS A 119 2.38 12.05 3.17
C LYS A 119 1.97 13.46 2.75
N ALA A 120 1.18 13.58 1.69
CA ALA A 120 0.60 14.86 1.33
C ALA A 120 -0.01 15.44 2.61
N GLU A 121 0.44 16.62 3.03
CA GLU A 121 -0.21 17.28 4.15
C GLU A 121 -1.68 17.41 3.75
N ASN A 122 -2.57 16.89 4.59
CA ASN A 122 -4.02 17.00 4.43
C ASN A 122 -4.45 18.47 4.65
N GLY A 123 -3.81 19.43 3.98
CA GLY A 123 -4.02 20.85 4.14
C GLY A 123 -5.26 21.37 3.44
N ASN A 124 -5.85 20.63 2.49
CA ASN A 124 -7.04 21.07 1.76
C ASN A 124 -8.14 20.02 1.63
N ASN A 125 -7.81 18.72 1.52
CA ASN A 125 -8.82 17.69 1.33
C ASN A 125 -9.63 17.38 2.60
N ASN A 126 -9.01 17.45 3.79
CA ASN A 126 -9.75 17.26 5.04
C ASN A 126 -10.70 18.42 5.35
N LEU A 127 -10.32 19.66 5.04
CA LEU A 127 -11.21 20.83 5.19
C LEU A 127 -12.40 20.75 4.24
N ILE A 128 -12.16 20.36 2.98
CA ILE A 128 -13.23 20.20 1.99
C ILE A 128 -14.18 19.05 2.38
N VAL A 129 -13.64 17.91 2.82
CA VAL A 129 -14.45 16.78 3.29
C VAL A 129 -15.24 17.14 4.56
N ASP A 130 -14.62 17.80 5.54
CA ASP A 130 -15.28 18.26 6.77
C ASP A 130 -16.40 19.27 6.46
N LYS A 131 -16.16 20.21 5.52
CA LYS A 131 -17.18 21.15 5.04
C LYS A 131 -18.40 20.43 4.47
N TYR A 132 -18.20 19.42 3.61
CA TYR A 132 -19.31 18.68 3.01
C TYR A 132 -20.05 17.78 4.01
N GLU A 133 -19.35 17.17 4.97
CA GLU A 133 -20.00 16.41 6.04
C GLU A 133 -20.83 17.30 6.96
N LYS A 134 -20.35 18.51 7.29
CA LYS A 134 -21.13 19.53 8.01
C LYS A 134 -22.41 19.92 7.26
N LEU A 135 -22.33 20.13 5.93
CA LEU A 135 -23.50 20.46 5.11
C LEU A 135 -24.52 19.30 5.07
N LYS A 136 -24.04 18.06 5.04
CA LYS A 136 -24.90 16.87 5.08
C LYS A 136 -25.62 16.72 6.41
N ALA A 137 -24.92 16.93 7.52
CA ALA A 137 -25.53 16.95 8.85
C ALA A 137 -26.56 18.09 8.98
N LEU A 138 -26.24 19.28 8.47
CA LEU A 138 -27.16 20.42 8.47
C LEU A 138 -28.43 20.14 7.65
N LYS A 139 -28.32 19.49 6.50
CA LYS A 139 -29.47 19.07 5.69
C LYS A 139 -30.34 18.05 6.43
N LYS A 140 -29.71 17.12 7.15
CA LYS A 140 -30.44 16.15 7.97
C LYS A 140 -31.27 16.82 9.07
N LEU A 141 -30.74 17.86 9.72
CA LEU A 141 -31.49 18.61 10.73
C LEU A 141 -32.70 19.36 10.16
N LEU A 142 -32.61 19.83 8.91
CA LEU A 142 -33.76 20.40 8.21
C LEU A 142 -34.80 19.32 7.86
N ASP A 143 -34.34 18.14 7.41
CA ASP A 143 -35.23 17.04 7.02
C ASP A 143 -35.94 16.38 8.22
N ASP A 144 -35.29 16.40 9.38
CA ASP A 144 -35.85 15.93 10.64
C ASP A 144 -36.72 17.01 11.32
N ASP A 145 -37.05 18.11 10.62
CA ASP A 145 -37.82 19.28 11.11
C ASP A 145 -37.27 19.92 12.40
N VAL A 146 -35.98 19.69 12.70
CA VAL A 146 -35.28 20.27 13.86
C VAL A 146 -34.93 21.74 13.63
N LEU A 147 -34.66 22.10 12.37
CA LEU A 147 -34.34 23.48 11.95
C LEU A 147 -35.38 24.02 10.98
N THR A 148 -35.65 25.31 11.08
CA THR A 148 -36.41 26.02 10.05
C THR A 148 -35.57 26.22 8.78
N LYS A 149 -36.24 26.41 7.64
CA LYS A 149 -35.58 26.71 6.37
C LYS A 149 -34.69 27.97 6.45
N GLN A 150 -35.07 28.95 7.26
CA GLN A 150 -34.30 30.18 7.43
C GLN A 150 -32.99 29.94 8.21
N GLU A 151 -33.03 29.09 9.24
CA GLU A 151 -31.85 28.70 10.02
C GLU A 151 -30.90 27.85 9.18
N PHE A 152 -31.45 26.92 8.39
CA PHE A 152 -30.68 26.12 7.44
C PHE A 152 -29.87 26.99 6.46
N GLU A 153 -30.50 27.95 5.78
CA GLU A 153 -29.79 28.77 4.78
C GLU A 153 -28.74 29.70 5.42
N LYS A 154 -29.02 30.20 6.65
CA LYS A 154 -28.07 31.01 7.41
C LYS A 154 -26.81 30.21 7.77
N GLU A 155 -26.96 29.00 8.29
CA GLU A 155 -25.82 28.15 8.68
C GLU A 155 -25.08 27.59 7.47
N LYS A 156 -25.80 27.20 6.41
CA LYS A 156 -25.20 26.76 5.14
C LYS A 156 -24.28 27.83 4.55
N THR A 157 -24.70 29.09 4.59
CA THR A 157 -23.88 30.21 4.08
C THR A 157 -22.59 30.37 4.88
N LYS A 158 -22.62 30.20 6.20
CA LYS A 158 -21.42 30.26 7.05
C LYS A 158 -20.45 29.12 6.72
N ILE A 159 -20.95 27.88 6.65
CA ILE A 159 -20.14 26.69 6.33
C ILE A 159 -19.48 26.84 4.95
N LEU A 160 -20.20 27.39 3.97
CA LEU A 160 -19.64 27.63 2.63
C LEU A 160 -18.54 28.70 2.63
N ALA A 161 -18.62 29.69 3.52
CA ALA A 161 -17.69 30.81 3.62
C ALA A 161 -16.41 30.53 4.45
N GLU A 162 -16.34 29.40 5.18
CA GLU A 162 -15.11 28.96 5.86
C GLU A 162 -14.05 28.57 4.81
N ASN A 163 -12.83 29.12 4.87
CA ASN A 163 -11.72 28.73 3.97
C ASN A 163 -10.97 27.52 4.51
#